data_AF-A0A5J4UYR7-F1
#
_entry.id   AF-A0A5J4UYR7-F1
#
_cell.length_a   1.000
_cell.length_b   1.000
_cell.length_c   1.000
_cell.angle_alpha   90.00
_cell.angle_beta   90.00
_cell.angle_gamma   90.00
#
_symmetry.space_group_name_H-M   'P 1'
#
loop_
_entity.id
_entity.type
_entity.pdbx_description
1 polymer ?
#
loop_
_entity_poly.entity_id
_entity_poly.type
_entity_poly.pdbx_seq_one_letter_code
_entity_poly.pdbx_strand_id
1 'polypeptide(L)'
;MDTSVQVRHTQQIPSIEDVKVDGEIFTHTKENDNKTTILFDPVIRTGIVRFEVLGINKLTKVGIADESVHYDRDEDSDARGWEKTVEYHRNLGLRHIGTFIPTKEYHDGDRVAME
;
A
#
# COMPACT_ATOMS: atom_id res chain seq x y z
N MET A 1 3.02 -25.14 15.83
CA MET A 1 3.09 -24.71 14.42
C MET A 1 2.03 -23.65 14.30
N ASP A 2 2.45 -22.40 14.12
CA ASP A 2 1.52 -21.29 13.97
C ASP A 2 1.02 -21.34 12.52
N THR A 3 -0.20 -21.85 12.32
CA THR A 3 -0.81 -21.87 11.00
C THR A 3 -1.40 -20.50 10.74
N SER A 4 -0.64 -19.65 10.06
CA SER A 4 -1.19 -18.41 9.51
C SER A 4 -2.27 -18.76 8.49
N VAL A 5 -3.48 -18.25 8.69
CA VAL A 5 -4.58 -18.40 7.75
C VAL A 5 -4.45 -17.29 6.72
N GLN A 6 -4.29 -17.66 5.45
CA GLN A 6 -4.30 -16.68 4.37
C GLN A 6 -5.71 -16.11 4.21
N VAL A 7 -5.83 -14.80 4.40
CA VAL A 7 -7.07 -14.07 4.15
C VAL A 7 -7.20 -13.84 2.65
N ARG A 8 -8.36 -14.16 2.07
CA ARG A 8 -8.65 -13.81 0.68
C ARG A 8 -8.87 -12.31 0.60
N HIS A 9 -8.26 -11.67 -0.40
CA HIS A 9 -8.42 -10.24 -0.61
C HIS A 9 -8.93 -9.91 -2.01
N THR A 10 -9.37 -8.66 -2.18
CA THR A 10 -9.74 -8.07 -3.47
C THR A 10 -9.12 -6.70 -3.56
N GLN A 11 -8.42 -6.43 -4.67
CA GLN A 11 -7.82 -5.15 -4.95
C GLN A 11 -8.87 -4.14 -5.45
N GLN A 12 -8.76 -2.90 -5.00
CA GLN A 12 -9.45 -1.75 -5.57
C GLN A 12 -8.42 -0.95 -6.37
N ILE A 13 -8.47 -1.10 -7.69
CA ILE A 13 -7.56 -0.41 -8.62
C ILE A 13 -8.25 0.86 -9.12
N PRO A 14 -7.64 2.05 -8.95
CA PRO A 14 -8.25 3.31 -9.40
C PRO A 14 -8.46 3.38 -10.91
N SER A 15 -7.53 2.81 -11.70
CA SER A 15 -7.63 2.76 -13.15
C SER A 15 -6.87 1.56 -13.72
N ILE A 16 -7.54 0.77 -14.57
CA ILE A 16 -6.91 -0.35 -15.30
C ILE A 16 -5.99 0.13 -16.44
N GLU A 17 -6.04 1.41 -16.81
CA GLU A 17 -5.10 2.00 -17.78
C GLU A 17 -3.72 2.25 -17.18
N ASP A 18 -3.65 2.40 -15.85
CA ASP A 18 -2.43 2.78 -15.13
C ASP A 18 -1.78 1.56 -14.45
N VAL A 19 -2.53 0.47 -14.24
CA VAL A 19 -2.04 -0.75 -13.58
C VAL A 19 -2.34 -1.99 -14.42
N LYS A 20 -1.29 -2.74 -14.73
CA LYS A 20 -1.41 -4.13 -15.18
C LYS A 20 -1.39 -5.06 -13.97
N VAL A 21 -2.37 -5.97 -13.92
CA VAL A 21 -2.48 -7.01 -12.89
C VAL A 21 -2.15 -8.37 -13.50
N ASP A 22 -1.28 -9.12 -12.84
CA ASP A 22 -0.97 -10.52 -13.16
C ASP A 22 -0.92 -11.34 -11.86
N GLY A 23 -2.07 -11.91 -11.47
CA GLY A 23 -2.25 -12.51 -10.15
C GLY A 23 -2.07 -11.48 -9.03
N GLU A 24 -1.05 -11.69 -8.18
CA GLU A 24 -0.67 -10.81 -7.05
C GLU A 24 0.43 -9.80 -7.42
N ILE A 25 0.72 -9.65 -8.72
CA ILE A 25 1.72 -8.71 -9.22
C ILE A 25 0.99 -7.50 -9.82
N PHE A 26 1.28 -6.33 -9.27
CA PHE A 26 0.74 -5.05 -9.71
C PHE A 26 1.86 -4.23 -10.33
N THR A 27 1.72 -3.89 -11.62
CA THR A 27 2.74 -3.17 -12.38
C THR A 27 2.15 -1.87 -12.91
N HIS A 28 2.71 -0.73 -12.49
CA HIS A 28 2.39 0.55 -13.10
C HIS A 28 2.77 0.54 -14.58
N THR A 29 1.93 1.08 -15.47
CA THR A 29 2.24 1.15 -16.89
C THR A 29 3.36 2.17 -17.16
N LYS A 30 3.91 2.16 -18.37
CA LYS A 30 4.91 3.14 -18.81
C LYS A 30 4.29 4.29 -19.61
N GLU A 31 2.98 4.29 -19.75
CA GLU A 31 2.25 5.21 -20.64
C GLU A 31 2.00 6.57 -19.97
N ASN A 32 2.16 6.66 -18.65
CA ASN A 32 2.04 7.88 -17.86
C ASN A 32 2.85 7.79 -16.55
N ASP A 33 2.85 8.89 -15.79
CA ASP A 33 3.48 9.02 -14.48
C ASP A 33 2.43 9.21 -13.36
N ASN A 34 1.19 8.75 -13.58
CA ASN A 34 0.10 8.94 -12.63
C ASN A 34 0.41 8.26 -11.30
N LYS A 35 -0.08 8.84 -10.22
CA LYS A 35 -0.05 8.18 -8.92
C LYS A 35 -1.12 7.09 -8.87
N THR A 36 -0.73 5.90 -8.41
CA THR A 36 -1.66 4.79 -8.24
C THR A 36 -1.58 4.21 -6.84
N THR A 37 -2.61 4.52 -6.04
CA THR A 37 -2.81 3.93 -4.71
C THR A 37 -3.80 2.79 -4.81
N ILE A 38 -3.38 1.56 -4.49
CA ILE A 38 -4.23 0.36 -4.53
C ILE A 38 -4.67 0.01 -3.11
N LEU A 39 -5.97 -0.06 -2.88
CA LEU A 39 -6.55 -0.55 -1.61
C LEU A 39 -6.86 -2.05 -1.72
N PHE A 40 -6.93 -2.73 -0.58
CA PHE A 40 -7.25 -4.15 -0.50
C PHE A 40 -8.36 -4.40 0.52
N ASP A 41 -9.43 -5.07 0.09
CA ASP A 41 -10.48 -5.62 0.94
C ASP A 41 -10.12 -7.06 1.35
N PRO A 42 -10.63 -7.60 2.47
CA PRO A 42 -11.60 -6.99 3.37
C PRO A 42 -10.97 -5.99 4.34
N VAL A 43 -11.80 -5.04 4.80
CA VAL A 43 -11.45 -4.17 5.92
C VAL A 43 -11.09 -5.00 7.16
N ILE A 44 -9.92 -4.71 7.73
CA ILE A 44 -9.47 -5.31 8.99
C ILE A 44 -10.29 -4.69 10.13
N ARG A 45 -11.27 -5.45 10.65
CA ARG A 45 -12.17 -4.97 11.73
C ARG A 45 -11.63 -5.24 13.13
N THR A 46 -11.01 -6.40 13.33
CA THR A 46 -10.57 -6.89 14.64
C THR A 46 -9.45 -7.89 14.48
N GLY A 47 -8.66 -8.10 15.54
CA GLY A 47 -7.58 -9.08 15.58
C GLY A 47 -6.27 -8.51 15.06
N ILE A 48 -5.30 -9.41 14.86
CA ILE A 48 -3.97 -9.09 14.34
C ILE A 48 -3.90 -9.65 12.92
N VAL A 49 -3.61 -8.80 11.95
CA VAL A 49 -3.54 -9.16 10.53
C VAL A 49 -2.22 -8.67 9.97
N ARG A 50 -1.45 -9.58 9.40
CA ARG A 50 -0.22 -9.25 8.70
C ARG A 50 -0.50 -9.01 7.22
N PHE A 51 -0.17 -7.82 6.73
CA PHE A 51 -0.09 -7.51 5.31
C PHE A 51 1.37 -7.48 4.88
N GLU A 52 1.70 -8.20 3.80
CA GLU A 52 3.07 -8.29 3.30
C GLU A 52 3.12 -8.03 1.80
N VAL A 53 4.07 -7.21 1.37
CA VAL A 53 4.33 -6.92 -0.04
C VAL A 53 5.82 -7.02 -0.36
N LEU A 54 6.11 -7.52 -1.56
CA LEU A 54 7.45 -7.52 -2.14
C LEU A 54 7.59 -6.31 -3.06
N GLY A 55 8.48 -5.37 -2.72
CA GLY A 55 8.76 -4.21 -3.56
C GLY A 55 9.61 -4.62 -4.78
N ILE A 56 9.00 -5.00 -5.90
CA ILE A 56 9.75 -5.48 -7.08
C ILE A 56 10.56 -4.35 -7.74
N ASN A 57 9.93 -3.19 -7.94
CA ASN A 57 10.55 -2.06 -8.62
C ASN A 57 9.83 -0.75 -8.26
N LYS A 58 10.53 0.16 -7.59
CA LYS A 58 10.10 1.53 -7.26
C LYS A 58 8.77 1.62 -6.49
N LEU A 59 8.48 0.67 -5.60
CA LEU A 59 7.38 0.81 -4.63
C LEU A 59 7.69 1.96 -3.67
N THR A 60 6.87 3.01 -3.66
CA THR A 60 7.18 4.27 -2.96
C THR A 60 6.69 4.31 -1.52
N LYS A 61 5.52 3.72 -1.26
CA LYS A 61 4.86 3.72 0.06
C LYS A 61 4.03 2.45 0.22
N VAL A 62 3.87 2.00 1.46
CA VAL A 62 2.90 0.97 1.86
C VAL A 62 2.24 1.40 3.16
N GLY A 63 0.98 1.07 3.39
CA GLY A 63 0.30 1.56 4.57
C GLY A 63 -1.02 0.89 4.90
N ILE A 64 -1.60 1.32 6.02
CA ILE A 64 -2.96 1.00 6.44
C ILE A 64 -3.78 2.27 6.28
N ALA A 65 -4.94 2.14 5.66
CA ALA A 65 -5.84 3.26 5.42
C ALA A 65 -7.19 3.03 6.14
N ASP A 66 -7.78 4.11 6.61
CA ASP A 66 -9.12 4.12 7.20
C ASP A 66 -10.16 3.68 6.17
N GLU A 67 -11.17 2.92 6.58
CA GLU A 67 -12.13 2.34 5.64
C GLU A 67 -12.93 3.35 4.81
N SER A 68 -12.99 4.61 5.25
CA SER A 68 -13.69 5.67 4.51
C SER A 68 -12.91 6.20 3.32
N VAL A 69 -11.64 5.81 3.15
CA VAL A 69 -10.85 6.28 2.02
C VAL A 69 -11.21 5.55 0.73
N HIS A 70 -11.21 6.31 -0.35
CA HIS A 70 -11.25 5.83 -1.71
C HIS A 70 -10.39 6.77 -2.56
N TYR A 71 -9.67 6.19 -3.52
CA TYR A 71 -8.77 6.93 -4.40
C TYR A 71 -9.24 6.82 -5.84
N ASP A 72 -9.37 7.97 -6.47
CA ASP A 72 -9.58 8.10 -7.90
C ASP A 72 -8.24 7.98 -8.66
N ARG A 73 -8.31 7.99 -9.98
CA ARG A 73 -7.11 7.98 -10.84
C ARG A 73 -6.20 9.18 -10.53
N ASP A 74 -4.89 8.94 -10.51
CA ASP A 74 -3.85 9.95 -10.24
C ASP A 74 -3.88 10.55 -8.83
N GLU A 75 -4.47 9.83 -7.87
CA GLU A 75 -4.44 10.22 -6.47
C GLU A 75 -3.40 9.44 -5.66
N ASP A 76 -2.61 10.20 -4.90
CA ASP A 76 -1.67 9.66 -3.94
C ASP A 76 -2.39 9.19 -2.66
N SER A 77 -1.68 8.41 -1.84
CA SER A 77 -2.22 7.86 -0.60
C SER A 77 -2.60 8.93 0.43
N ASP A 78 -2.12 10.16 0.27
CA ASP A 78 -2.49 11.30 1.11
C ASP A 78 -3.60 12.20 0.55
N ALA A 79 -4.24 11.83 -0.57
CA ALA A 79 -5.32 12.62 -1.18
C ALA A 79 -6.55 12.80 -0.28
N ARG A 80 -6.64 12.05 0.83
CA ARG A 80 -7.71 12.14 1.85
C ARG A 80 -7.21 12.61 3.21
N GLY A 81 -5.99 13.12 3.30
CA GLY A 81 -5.37 13.60 4.53
C GLY A 81 -4.61 12.52 5.30
N TRP A 82 -3.51 12.91 5.94
CA TRP A 82 -2.62 11.98 6.68
C TRP A 82 -3.22 11.49 7.99
N GLU A 83 -4.36 12.03 8.42
CA GLU A 83 -5.14 11.52 9.54
C GLU A 83 -5.88 10.22 9.18
N LYS A 84 -6.00 9.90 7.89
CA LYS A 84 -6.68 8.71 7.39
C LYS A 84 -5.75 7.55 7.04
N THR A 85 -4.43 7.76 7.09
CA THR A 85 -3.45 6.73 6.71
C THR A 85 -2.29 6.65 7.70
N VAL A 86 -1.71 5.46 7.81
CA VAL A 86 -0.39 5.22 8.40
C VAL A 86 0.46 4.61 7.31
N GLU A 87 1.55 5.27 6.94
CA GLU A 87 2.34 4.92 5.76
C GLU A 87 3.81 4.76 6.10
N TYR A 88 4.43 3.73 5.54
CA TYR A 88 5.86 3.54 5.51
C TYR A 88 6.39 3.97 4.14
N HIS A 89 7.13 5.07 4.13
CA HIS A 89 7.77 5.62 2.93
C HIS A 89 9.16 5.04 2.74
N ARG A 90 9.46 4.65 1.51
CA ARG A 90 10.73 4.01 1.09
C ARG A 90 11.98 4.62 1.71
N ASN A 91 12.09 5.95 1.68
CA ASN A 91 13.31 6.70 2.03
C ASN A 91 13.13 7.68 3.21
N LEU A 92 11.95 7.73 3.84
CA LEU A 92 11.64 8.74 4.87
C LEU A 92 11.24 8.12 6.21
N GLY A 93 10.73 6.88 6.18
CA GLY A 93 10.27 6.16 7.35
C GLY A 93 8.75 6.19 7.51
N LEU A 94 8.29 5.96 8.74
CA LEU A 94 6.87 5.86 9.05
C LEU A 94 6.24 7.25 9.23
N ARG A 95 4.97 7.36 8.85
CA ARG A 95 4.21 8.59 9.02
C ARG A 95 2.76 8.29 9.39
N HIS A 96 2.28 9.02 10.39
CA HIS A 96 0.86 9.24 10.65
C HIS A 96 0.73 10.58 11.38
N ILE A 97 0.12 11.57 10.72
CA ILE A 97 -0.01 12.96 11.21
C ILE A 97 1.35 13.62 11.55
N GLY A 98 1.63 14.79 10.95
CA GLY A 98 2.85 15.54 11.26
C GLY A 98 4.13 14.97 10.65
N THR A 99 5.20 14.86 11.46
CA THR A 99 6.56 14.55 11.00
C THR A 99 6.81 13.07 10.84
N PHE A 100 7.74 12.72 9.95
CA PHE A 100 8.21 11.35 9.80
C PHE A 100 8.91 10.84 11.06
N ILE A 101 8.67 9.57 11.37
CA ILE A 101 9.44 8.77 12.30
C ILE A 101 10.48 8.03 11.45
N PRO A 102 11.78 8.37 11.55
CA PRO A 102 12.81 7.73 10.76
C PRO A 102 12.85 6.23 11.05
N THR A 103 12.86 5.42 10.00
CA THR A 103 13.08 3.97 10.07
C THR A 103 14.12 3.58 9.02
N LYS A 104 14.48 2.29 8.95
CA LYS A 104 15.35 1.80 7.89
C LYS A 104 14.71 2.07 6.53
N GLU A 105 15.47 2.37 5.49
CA GLU A 105 14.92 2.42 4.13
C GLU A 105 14.67 1.00 3.59
N TYR A 106 13.72 0.85 2.66
CA TYR A 106 13.52 -0.41 1.93
C TYR A 106 13.82 -0.25 0.43
N HIS A 107 14.36 -1.30 -0.17
CA HIS A 107 14.87 -1.30 -1.54
C HIS A 107 14.08 -2.24 -2.45
N ASP A 108 14.39 -2.19 -3.74
CA ASP A 108 13.81 -3.15 -4.67
C ASP A 108 14.31 -4.56 -4.31
N GLY A 109 13.38 -5.51 -4.21
CA GLY A 109 13.62 -6.86 -3.71
C GLY A 109 13.35 -7.04 -2.21
N ASP A 110 13.19 -5.95 -1.44
CA ASP A 110 12.84 -6.07 -0.02
C ASP A 110 11.35 -6.41 0.14
N ARG A 111 11.05 -7.21 1.19
CA ARG A 111 9.68 -7.43 1.66
C ARG A 111 9.38 -6.50 2.81
N VAL A 112 8.25 -5.81 2.71
CA VAL A 112 7.71 -4.97 3.78
C VAL A 112 6.49 -5.66 4.34
N ALA A 113 6.47 -5.84 5.67
CA ALA A 113 5.35 -6.41 6.39
C ALA A 113 4.83 -5.40 7.43
N MET A 114 3.52 -5.34 7.59
CA MET A 114 2.80 -4.54 8.59
C MET A 114 1.85 -5.46 9.36
N GLU A 115 1.76 -5.30 10.67
CA GLU A 115 0.97 -6.13 11.59
C GLU A 115 0.34 -5.29 12.70
#